data_AF-A0A947TSC6-F1
#
_entry.id   AF-A0A947TSC6-F1
#
_cell.length_a   1.000
_cell.length_b   1.000
_cell.length_c   1.000
_cell.angle_alpha   90.00
_cell.angle_beta   90.00
_cell.angle_gamma   90.00
#
_symmetry.space_group_name_H-M   'P 1'
#
loop_
_entity.id
_entity.type
_entity.pdbx_description
1 polymer ?
#
loop_
_entity_poly.entity_id
_entity_poly.type
_entity_poly.pdbx_seq_one_letter_code
_entity_poly.pdbx_strand_id
1 'polypeptide(L)'
;MADPSEADLARANASVSTLLDGMRLSAHLYAVEPREGRWAVIVECATGSGWQRVELRAGPELLAAINGDAEARATLQAQWRAHLDDCKYD
;
A
#
# COMPACT_ATOMS: atom_id res chain seq x y z
N MET A 1 -17.57 -12.27 -7.72
CA MET A 1 -16.51 -11.56 -8.45
C MET A 1 -15.42 -12.57 -8.74
N ALA A 2 -14.80 -12.56 -9.91
CA ALA A 2 -13.66 -13.45 -10.18
C ALA A 2 -12.48 -13.02 -9.30
N ASP A 3 -11.71 -14.00 -8.81
CA ASP A 3 -10.44 -13.71 -8.15
C ASP A 3 -9.51 -13.00 -9.15
N PRO A 4 -8.75 -11.98 -8.70
CA PRO A 4 -7.85 -11.25 -9.59
C PRO A 4 -6.75 -12.17 -10.12
N SER A 5 -6.36 -11.95 -11.38
CA SER A 5 -5.32 -12.75 -12.02
C SER A 5 -3.93 -12.49 -11.41
N GLU A 6 -2.96 -13.37 -11.68
CA GLU A 6 -1.56 -13.15 -11.30
C GLU A 6 -1.00 -11.83 -11.88
N ALA A 7 -1.42 -11.47 -13.10
CA ALA A 7 -1.05 -10.20 -13.71
C ALA A 7 -1.64 -8.99 -12.96
N ASP A 8 -2.88 -9.11 -12.44
CA ASP A 8 -3.48 -8.08 -11.60
C ASP A 8 -2.72 -7.93 -10.28
N LEU A 9 -2.37 -9.04 -9.64
CA LEU A 9 -1.58 -9.05 -8.41
C LEU A 9 -0.19 -8.46 -8.62
N ALA A 10 0.48 -8.76 -9.73
CA ALA A 10 1.79 -8.20 -10.06
C ALA A 10 1.72 -6.67 -10.25
N ARG A 11 0.69 -6.17 -10.95
CA ARG A 11 0.46 -4.72 -11.11
C ARG A 11 0.14 -4.04 -9.78
N ALA A 12 -0.66 -4.68 -8.94
CA ALA A 12 -0.97 -4.18 -7.62
C ALA A 12 0.29 -4.08 -6.75
N ASN A 13 1.12 -5.12 -6.71
CA ASN A 13 2.41 -5.10 -5.99
C ASN A 13 3.33 -3.98 -6.46
N ALA A 14 3.53 -3.83 -7.78
CA ALA A 14 4.40 -2.76 -8.31
C ALA A 14 3.91 -1.35 -7.93
N SER A 15 2.59 -1.16 -7.93
CA SER A 15 1.99 0.13 -7.57
C SER A 15 2.07 0.42 -6.07
N VAL A 16 1.85 -0.61 -5.23
CA VAL A 16 2.07 -0.52 -3.78
C VAL A 16 3.52 -0.21 -3.47
N SER A 17 4.48 -0.89 -4.12
CA SER A 17 5.91 -0.57 -3.98
C SER A 17 6.16 0.92 -4.24
N THR A 18 5.67 1.43 -5.37
CA THR A 18 5.85 2.84 -5.76
C THR A 18 5.23 3.81 -4.74
N LEU A 19 4.06 3.46 -4.18
CA LEU A 19 3.39 4.25 -3.14
C LEU A 19 4.20 4.29 -1.84
N LEU A 20 4.67 3.12 -1.37
CA LEU A 20 5.47 3.00 -0.15
C LEU A 20 6.85 3.67 -0.30
N ASP A 21 7.50 3.52 -1.46
CA ASP A 21 8.78 4.16 -1.77
C ASP A 21 8.67 5.69 -1.68
N GLY A 22 7.58 6.26 -2.21
CA GLY A 22 7.32 7.69 -2.09
C GLY A 22 7.10 8.15 -0.64
N MET A 23 6.72 7.24 0.27
CA MET A 23 6.53 7.57 1.68
C MET A 23 7.86 7.64 2.43
N ARG A 24 8.92 6.98 1.92
CA ARG A 24 10.25 6.90 2.53
C ARG A 24 10.20 6.28 3.93
N LEU A 25 9.51 5.16 4.09
CA LEU A 25 9.54 4.38 5.34
C LEU A 25 10.93 3.75 5.53
N SER A 26 11.55 3.93 6.69
CA SER A 26 12.95 3.51 6.93
C SER A 26 13.17 2.00 6.80
N ALA A 27 12.44 1.22 7.62
CA ALA A 27 12.53 -0.24 7.65
C ALA A 27 11.11 -0.80 7.59
N HIS A 28 10.76 -1.43 6.48
CA HIS A 28 9.43 -1.97 6.27
C HIS A 28 9.43 -3.23 5.38
N LEU A 29 8.40 -4.04 5.55
CA LEU A 29 8.00 -5.14 4.68
C LEU A 29 6.54 -4.92 4.30
N TYR A 30 6.13 -5.47 3.15
CA TYR A 30 4.73 -5.45 2.78
C TYR A 30 4.30 -6.71 2.03
N ALA A 31 3.00 -6.99 2.07
CA ALA A 31 2.34 -7.99 1.26
C ALA A 31 1.04 -7.43 0.68
N VAL A 32 0.73 -7.80 -0.56
CA VAL A 32 -0.52 -7.46 -1.23
C VAL A 32 -1.33 -8.74 -1.44
N GLU A 33 -2.55 -8.75 -0.91
CA GLU A 33 -3.45 -9.90 -0.98
C GLU A 33 -4.80 -9.50 -1.59
N PRO A 34 -5.40 -10.35 -2.45
CA PRO A 34 -6.76 -10.13 -2.88
C PRO A 34 -7.74 -10.48 -1.75
N ARG A 35 -8.71 -9.59 -1.48
CA ARG A 35 -9.72 -9.77 -0.43
C ARG A 35 -11.06 -9.18 -0.84
N GLU A 36 -12.07 -10.02 -1.04
CA GLU A 36 -13.48 -9.63 -1.25
C GLU A 36 -13.65 -8.41 -2.17
N GLY A 37 -13.04 -8.48 -3.36
CA GLY A 37 -13.16 -7.42 -4.37
C GLY A 37 -12.34 -6.17 -4.13
N ARG A 38 -11.44 -6.18 -3.15
CA ARG A 38 -10.43 -5.16 -2.88
C ARG A 38 -9.05 -5.80 -2.71
N TRP A 39 -8.04 -4.96 -2.64
CA TRP A 39 -6.70 -5.35 -2.23
C TRP A 39 -6.54 -5.07 -0.74
N ALA A 40 -6.00 -6.03 0.01
CA ALA A 40 -5.44 -5.81 1.33
C ALA A 40 -3.93 -5.61 1.17
N VAL A 41 -3.41 -4.56 1.79
CA VAL A 41 -1.99 -4.25 1.82
C VAL A 41 -1.55 -4.28 3.27
N ILE A 42 -0.82 -5.32 3.61
CA ILE A 42 -0.28 -5.52 4.95
C ILE A 42 1.10 -4.89 4.94
N VAL A 43 1.32 -3.91 5.83
CA VAL A 43 2.61 -3.24 6.01
C VAL A 43 3.10 -3.57 7.41
N GLU A 44 4.33 -4.08 7.50
CA GLU A 44 5.06 -4.22 8.76
C GLU A 44 6.20 -3.22 8.76
N CYS A 45 6.25 -2.33 9.75
CA CYS A 45 7.23 -1.24 9.79
C CYS A 45 7.87 -1.09 11.18
N ALA A 46 9.10 -0.59 11.20
CA ALA A 46 9.75 -0.22 12.44
C ALA A 46 9.14 1.07 13.04
N THR A 47 8.98 1.09 14.36
CA THR A 47 8.47 2.23 15.14
C THR A 47 9.51 2.67 16.18
N GLY A 48 9.16 3.66 17.01
CA GLY A 48 9.96 4.05 18.18
C GLY A 48 10.18 2.91 19.19
N SER A 49 9.25 1.96 19.29
CA SER A 49 9.22 0.92 20.33
C SER A 49 9.35 -0.51 19.81
N GLY A 50 9.56 -0.72 18.51
CA GLY A 50 9.70 -2.05 17.94
C GLY A 50 9.21 -2.12 16.50
N TRP A 51 8.38 -3.12 16.20
CA TRP A 51 7.70 -3.29 14.92
C TRP A 51 6.20 -3.24 15.13
N GLN A 52 5.48 -2.69 14.16
CA GLN A 52 4.03 -2.76 14.10
C GLN A 52 3.59 -3.38 12.78
N ARG A 53 2.33 -3.82 12.74
CA ARG A 53 1.66 -4.32 11.55
C ARG A 53 0.37 -3.54 11.34
N VAL A 54 0.20 -3.00 10.14
CA VAL A 54 -0.97 -2.24 9.72
C VAL A 54 -1.55 -2.90 8.47
N GLU A 55 -2.86 -3.12 8.44
CA GLU A 55 -3.57 -3.60 7.26
C GLU A 55 -4.36 -2.46 6.63
N LEU A 56 -4.02 -2.12 5.40
CA LEU A 56 -4.64 -1.07 4.59
C LEU A 56 -5.54 -1.72 3.55
N ARG A 57 -6.74 -1.19 3.35
CA ARG A 57 -7.67 -1.66 2.31
C ARG A 57 -7.64 -0.68 1.15
N ALA A 58 -7.46 -1.22 -0.05
CA ALA A 58 -7.35 -0.44 -1.27
C ALA A 58 -8.30 -0.99 -2.34
N GLY A 59 -9.22 -0.15 -2.80
CA GLY A 59 -10.20 -0.45 -3.84
C GLY A 59 -9.89 0.28 -5.16
N PRO A 60 -10.87 0.96 -5.78
CA PRO A 60 -10.71 1.69 -7.04
C PRO A 60 -9.57 2.73 -7.06
N GLU A 61 -9.24 3.30 -5.91
CA GLU A 61 -8.16 4.27 -5.75
C GLU A 61 -6.78 3.68 -6.05
N LEU A 62 -6.54 2.40 -5.71
CA LEU A 62 -5.31 1.71 -6.11
C LEU A 62 -5.32 1.42 -7.61
N LEU A 63 -6.47 1.11 -8.19
CA LEU A 63 -6.60 0.93 -9.64
C LEU A 63 -6.32 2.23 -10.41
N ALA A 64 -6.80 3.37 -9.92
CA ALA A 64 -6.49 4.68 -10.49
C ALA A 64 -4.98 4.98 -10.42
N ALA A 65 -4.35 4.72 -9.28
CA ALA A 65 -2.89 4.85 -9.13
C ALA A 65 -2.12 3.89 -10.05
N ILE A 66 -2.57 2.63 -10.20
CA ILE A 66 -2.02 1.66 -11.17
C ILE A 66 -2.08 2.23 -12.60
N ASN A 67 -3.14 2.95 -12.94
CA ASN A 67 -3.34 3.56 -14.27
C ASN A 67 -2.51 4.85 -14.48
N GLY A 68 -1.64 5.22 -13.53
CA GLY A 68 -0.73 6.35 -13.68
C GLY A 68 -1.31 7.70 -13.25
N ASP A 69 -2.47 7.72 -12.58
CA ASP A 69 -3.03 8.95 -12.04
C ASP A 69 -2.19 9.45 -10.85
N ALA A 70 -1.49 10.56 -11.08
CA ALA A 70 -0.59 11.15 -10.09
C ALA A 70 -1.34 11.78 -8.89
N GLU A 71 -2.54 12.32 -9.11
CA GLU A 71 -3.35 12.93 -8.05
C GLU A 71 -3.98 11.85 -7.18
N ALA A 72 -4.51 10.79 -7.79
CA ALA A 72 -5.00 9.62 -7.07
C ALA A 72 -3.87 8.97 -6.25
N ARG A 73 -2.68 8.84 -6.82
CA ARG A 73 -1.49 8.32 -6.12
C ARG A 73 -1.13 9.19 -4.91
N ALA A 74 -1.07 10.51 -5.07
CA ALA A 74 -0.75 11.43 -3.97
C ALA A 74 -1.81 11.39 -2.86
N THR A 75 -3.09 11.33 -3.24
CA THR A 75 -4.22 11.23 -2.30
C THR A 75 -4.16 9.94 -1.49
N LEU A 76 -3.98 8.80 -2.17
CA LEU A 76 -3.87 7.50 -1.52
C LEU A 76 -2.66 7.44 -0.59
N GLN A 77 -1.53 8.00 -1.03
CA GLN A 77 -0.33 8.08 -0.22
C GLN A 77 -0.54 8.91 1.05
N ALA A 78 -1.21 10.06 0.97
CA ALA A 78 -1.53 10.88 2.14
C ALA A 78 -2.45 10.13 3.12
N GLN A 79 -3.44 9.41 2.61
CA GLN A 79 -4.32 8.56 3.43
C GLN A 79 -3.53 7.47 4.15
N TRP A 80 -2.63 6.78 3.45
CA TRP A 80 -1.83 5.71 4.05
C TRP A 80 -0.81 6.23 5.05
N ARG A 81 -0.20 7.40 4.81
CA ARG A 81 0.67 8.04 5.80
C ARG A 81 -0.04 8.27 7.13
N ALA A 82 -1.32 8.65 7.11
CA ALA A 82 -2.08 8.84 8.34
C ALA A 82 -2.31 7.54 9.12
N HIS A 83 -2.31 6.39 8.46
CA HIS A 83 -2.43 5.07 9.11
C HIS A 83 -1.08 4.47 9.52
N LEU A 84 0.02 5.04 9.02
CA LEU A 84 1.39 4.60 9.26
C LEU A 84 2.18 5.64 10.08
N ASP A 85 1.48 6.51 10.80
CA ASP A 85 2.05 7.64 11.53
C ASP A 85 3.07 7.22 12.61
N ASP A 86 2.88 6.06 13.21
CA ASP A 86 3.81 5.45 14.17
C ASP A 86 5.07 4.82 13.50
N CYS A 87 5.08 4.67 12.17
CA CYS A 87 6.24 4.15 11.44
C CYS A 87 7.39 5.17 11.42
N LYS A 88 8.62 4.67 11.32
CA LYS A 88 9.81 5.50 11.08
C LYS A 88 9.93 5.85 9.59
N TYR A 89 10.36 7.07 9.32
CA TYR A 89 10.55 7.65 8.00
C TYR A 89 11.99 8.18 7.82
N ASP A 90 12.52 8.12 6.60
CA ASP A 90 13.83 8.63 6.15
C ASP A 90 13.77 10.01 5.46
#